data_AF-A0A2K3PH34-F1
#
_entry.id   AF-A0A2K3PH34-F1
#
_cell.length_a   1.000
_cell.length_b   1.000
_cell.length_c   1.000
_cell.angle_alpha   90.00
_cell.angle_beta   90.00
_cell.angle_gamma   90.00
#
_symmetry.space_group_name_H-M   'P 1'
#
loop_
_entity.id
_entity.type
_entity.pdbx_description
1 polymer ?
#
loop_
_entity_poly.entity_id
_entity_poly.type
_entity_poly.pdbx_seq_one_letter_code
_entity_poly.pdbx_strand_id
1 'polypeptide(L)'
;MLIPMVGDRHLLHALIGPVSICSSPPSKSNGYLRVRCNGGLNQQRTAISNAVLAARIMNATLVLPELDANSFWHDESCQISAMADIGGRFLDFCHGQFCEGWRRHGAILGYVVATCRPVWRDFGSRHGLPSTIDNTGSHTFFTFLACGFHGIYDVEHFIRTLRFDVKIVESIPENEKNGKKKKIKAFQLRPPRDAPVSWYTTDALKKMKEHGAIYLTPFSHRLAEEIDNPEYQRLRCRVNYHALRFKPNIMKLSESIVEKLRAQGPFMSIHLRFEMDMLSFAGCFDIFTPEEQKILKKYREENFAPKELVYNVRRAIGKCPLTPEEVGLILRALGFDNSTRIYLAAGELFGGDRFMNPFRSLFPRLENHSSVDHSEELAENTRGLAGSAVDYMVCLLSDIFMPTYDGPSNFANNLLGHRLYYGFRTTIRPDRKALAPIFIDRENGRMAGFDEAVRKVMLKTNFGEPHQRVSPESFYTNSWPECFCQTSPKNPTDKCPPNDVLNVLHNELEKAATDTNSTNA
;
A
#
# COMPACT_ATOMS: atom_id res chain seq x y z
N MET A 1 -26.53 7.59 -20.93
CA MET A 1 -25.29 8.39 -20.94
C MET A 1 -24.17 7.41 -21.17
N LEU A 2 -23.42 7.51 -22.27
CA LEU A 2 -22.24 6.66 -22.47
C LEU A 2 -21.11 7.31 -21.68
N ILE A 3 -20.73 6.72 -20.55
CA ILE A 3 -19.44 7.03 -19.94
C ILE A 3 -18.40 6.69 -21.01
N PRO A 4 -17.52 7.62 -21.41
CA PRO A 4 -16.48 7.28 -22.35
C PRO A 4 -15.64 6.17 -21.73
N MET A 5 -15.82 4.95 -22.22
CA MET A 5 -14.82 3.92 -22.07
C MET A 5 -13.59 4.50 -22.73
N VAL A 6 -12.52 4.67 -21.97
CA VAL A 6 -11.27 5.16 -22.51
C VAL A 6 -10.74 4.05 -23.42
N GLY A 7 -11.21 4.07 -24.68
CA GLY A 7 -11.03 3.02 -25.66
C GLY A 7 -9.61 2.98 -26.22
N ASP A 8 -9.19 1.75 -26.50
CA ASP A 8 -8.01 1.27 -27.25
C ASP A 8 -6.78 2.20 -27.32
N ARG A 9 -5.79 1.89 -26.48
CA ARG A 9 -4.56 2.68 -26.31
C ARG A 9 -3.30 1.84 -26.50
N HIS A 10 -3.26 0.97 -27.52
CA HIS A 10 -2.00 0.37 -28.00
C HIS A 10 -0.93 1.43 -28.33
N LEU A 11 -1.34 2.64 -28.76
CA LEU A 11 -0.45 3.78 -29.00
C LEU A 11 0.12 4.45 -27.74
N LEU A 12 -0.44 4.17 -26.56
CA LEU A 12 -0.10 4.85 -25.30
C LEU A 12 0.77 4.01 -24.37
N HIS A 13 0.82 2.70 -24.59
CA HIS A 13 1.87 1.84 -24.02
C HIS A 13 3.27 2.28 -24.48
N ALA A 14 3.39 2.85 -25.69
CA ALA A 14 4.63 3.45 -26.20
C ALA A 14 5.08 4.72 -25.45
N LEU A 15 4.23 5.29 -24.59
CA LEU A 15 4.53 6.48 -23.78
C LEU A 15 4.98 6.15 -22.34
N ILE A 16 5.02 4.85 -22.00
CA ILE A 16 5.36 4.34 -20.68
C ILE A 16 6.80 3.87 -20.70
N GLY A 17 7.69 4.65 -20.09
CA GLY A 17 9.08 4.26 -19.96
C GLY A 17 9.90 5.30 -19.22
N PRO A 18 10.73 4.91 -18.23
CA PRO A 18 11.75 5.82 -17.73
C PRO A 18 12.72 6.14 -18.86
N VAL A 19 12.61 7.36 -19.39
CA VAL A 19 13.68 7.95 -20.19
C VAL A 19 14.86 8.12 -19.24
N SER A 20 16.01 7.55 -19.60
CA SER A 20 17.29 7.57 -18.87
C SER A 20 17.51 6.43 -17.88
N ILE A 21 18.38 5.48 -18.29
CA ILE A 21 19.16 4.64 -17.38
C ILE A 21 20.09 5.59 -16.61
N CYS A 22 19.84 5.75 -15.31
CA CYS A 22 20.65 6.64 -14.47
C CYS A 22 22.10 6.12 -14.40
N SER A 23 23.04 7.01 -14.12
CA SER A 23 24.38 6.61 -13.70
C SER A 23 24.27 5.74 -12.45
N SER A 24 24.92 4.57 -12.49
CA SER A 24 24.91 3.62 -11.39
C SER A 24 25.28 4.31 -10.06
N PRO A 25 24.68 3.89 -8.92
CA PRO A 25 25.00 4.50 -7.65
C PRO A 25 26.52 4.43 -7.39
N PRO A 26 27.11 5.47 -6.78
CA PRO A 26 28.50 5.44 -6.37
C PRO A 26 28.86 4.15 -5.62
N SER A 27 30.06 3.63 -5.87
CA SER A 27 30.53 2.39 -5.23
C SER A 27 30.57 2.48 -3.69
N LYS A 28 30.74 3.70 -3.15
CA LYS A 28 30.78 3.99 -1.72
C LYS A 28 29.49 4.68 -1.25
N SER A 29 28.81 4.05 -0.29
CA SER A 29 27.63 4.58 0.39
C SER A 29 28.02 5.52 1.55
N ASN A 30 27.16 6.52 1.82
CA ASN A 30 27.28 7.39 2.99
C ASN A 30 26.83 6.73 4.31
N GLY A 31 26.11 5.60 4.25
CA GLY A 31 25.61 4.88 5.42
C GLY A 31 24.37 4.04 5.12
N TYR A 32 23.68 3.58 6.17
CA TYR A 32 22.47 2.77 6.05
C TYR A 32 21.21 3.57 6.43
N LEU A 33 20.18 3.48 5.61
CA LEU A 33 18.87 4.06 5.87
C LEU A 33 17.89 2.96 6.22
N ARG A 34 17.35 2.98 7.45
CA ARG A 34 16.17 2.21 7.84
C ARG A 34 14.95 3.13 7.87
N VAL A 35 13.80 2.60 7.47
CA VAL A 35 12.53 3.33 7.49
C VAL A 35 11.42 2.45 8.05
N ARG A 36 10.51 3.03 8.82
CA ARG A 36 9.24 2.40 9.19
C ARG A 36 8.10 3.06 8.42
N CYS A 37 7.47 2.27 7.55
CA CYS A 37 6.33 2.66 6.75
C CYS A 37 5.05 2.40 7.54
N ASN A 38 4.40 3.48 8.00
CA ASN A 38 3.19 3.40 8.81
C ASN A 38 1.91 3.56 7.97
N GLY A 39 0.81 3.04 8.51
CA GLY A 39 -0.53 3.16 7.94
C GLY A 39 -0.94 2.00 7.03
N GLY A 40 -2.03 2.16 6.30
CA GLY A 40 -2.53 1.15 5.37
C GLY A 40 -1.64 0.94 4.14
N LEU A 41 -1.90 -0.11 3.36
CA LEU A 41 -1.12 -0.55 2.19
C LEU A 41 -0.66 0.60 1.29
N ASN A 42 -1.56 1.52 0.95
CA ASN A 42 -1.25 2.61 0.03
C ASN A 42 -0.41 3.72 0.66
N GLN A 43 -0.54 3.95 1.97
CA GLN A 43 0.39 4.83 2.70
C GLN A 43 1.78 4.21 2.74
N GLN A 44 1.85 2.88 2.93
CA GLN A 44 3.09 2.13 2.90
C GLN A 44 3.73 2.16 1.50
N ARG A 45 2.98 1.97 0.40
CA ARG A 45 3.49 2.10 -0.98
C ARG A 45 4.15 3.46 -1.23
N THR A 46 3.45 4.54 -0.88
CA THR A 46 4.00 5.91 -0.97
C THR A 46 5.25 6.08 -0.10
N ALA A 47 5.24 5.56 1.12
CA ALA A 47 6.37 5.63 2.04
C ALA A 47 7.60 4.88 1.50
N ILE A 48 7.42 3.68 0.92
CA ILE A 48 8.50 2.89 0.32
C ILE A 48 9.10 3.66 -0.87
N SER A 49 8.26 4.18 -1.77
CA SER A 49 8.70 4.98 -2.91
C SER A 49 9.53 6.19 -2.48
N ASN A 50 9.05 6.92 -1.45
CA ASN A 50 9.79 8.03 -0.88
C ASN A 50 11.08 7.60 -0.15
N ALA A 51 11.14 6.39 0.43
CA ALA A 51 12.32 5.89 1.11
C ALA A 51 13.45 5.53 0.14
N VAL A 52 13.11 4.93 -1.01
CA VAL A 52 14.07 4.72 -2.10
C VAL A 52 14.60 6.05 -2.59
N LEU A 53 13.74 7.04 -2.81
CA LEU A 53 14.18 8.36 -3.23
C LEU A 53 15.06 9.05 -2.16
N ALA A 54 14.69 8.97 -0.87
CA ALA A 54 15.52 9.50 0.21
C ALA A 54 16.90 8.84 0.26
N ALA A 55 16.99 7.53 0.05
CA ALA A 55 18.26 6.83 -0.06
C ALA A 55 19.08 7.32 -1.26
N ARG A 56 18.44 7.54 -2.42
CA ARG A 56 19.10 8.12 -3.61
C ARG A 56 19.65 9.52 -3.33
N ILE A 57 18.84 10.40 -2.75
CA ILE A 57 19.22 11.78 -2.40
C ILE A 57 20.45 11.80 -1.48
N MET A 58 20.48 10.91 -0.49
CA MET A 58 21.58 10.84 0.48
C MET A 58 22.76 9.99 0.02
N ASN A 59 22.70 9.36 -1.16
CA ASN A 59 23.64 8.30 -1.58
C ASN A 59 23.85 7.25 -0.47
N ALA A 60 22.75 6.74 0.08
CA ALA A 60 22.71 5.78 1.17
C ALA A 60 22.34 4.38 0.66
N THR A 61 22.73 3.36 1.44
CA THR A 61 22.24 2.00 1.25
C THR A 61 20.91 1.86 1.97
N LEU A 62 19.84 1.55 1.24
CA LEU A 62 18.53 1.33 1.81
C LEU A 62 18.48 -0.07 2.42
N VAL A 63 18.08 -0.16 3.68
CA VAL A 63 17.67 -1.43 4.28
C VAL A 63 16.20 -1.65 3.95
N LEU A 64 15.79 -2.89 3.64
CA LEU A 64 14.41 -3.20 3.30
C LEU A 64 13.41 -2.53 4.27
N PRO A 65 12.39 -1.83 3.75
CA PRO A 65 11.45 -1.09 4.59
C PRO A 65 10.70 -1.98 5.59
N GLU A 66 10.52 -1.48 6.81
CA GLU A 66 9.67 -2.12 7.82
C GLU A 66 8.22 -1.68 7.63
N LEU A 67 7.29 -2.63 7.47
CA LEU A 67 5.86 -2.33 7.36
C LEU A 67 5.18 -2.43 8.73
N ASP A 68 4.39 -1.41 9.07
CA ASP A 68 3.59 -1.41 10.29
C ASP A 68 2.32 -2.24 10.10
N ALA A 69 2.38 -3.55 10.39
CA ALA A 69 1.26 -4.46 10.21
C ALA A 69 0.18 -4.31 11.30
N ASN A 70 0.58 -4.08 12.56
CA ASN A 70 -0.33 -4.26 13.71
C ASN A 70 -1.23 -3.04 13.99
N SER A 71 -0.79 -1.82 13.69
CA SER A 71 -1.52 -0.59 14.08
C SER A 71 -2.82 -0.35 13.30
N PHE A 72 -3.00 -1.01 12.15
CA PHE A 72 -4.14 -0.79 11.26
C PHE A 72 -4.86 -2.09 10.89
N TRP A 73 -4.14 -3.19 10.68
CA TRP A 73 -4.71 -4.43 10.15
C TRP A 73 -5.10 -5.45 11.23
N HIS A 74 -4.71 -5.22 12.50
CA HIS A 74 -4.93 -6.15 13.62
C HIS A 74 -4.60 -7.61 13.26
N ASP A 75 -3.54 -7.81 12.48
CA ASP A 75 -3.20 -9.11 11.93
C ASP A 75 -2.59 -10.01 13.02
N GLU A 76 -3.38 -10.95 13.53
CA GLU A 76 -2.95 -11.90 14.56
C GLU A 76 -1.85 -12.84 14.07
N SER A 77 -1.74 -13.07 12.74
CA SER A 77 -0.65 -13.88 12.17
C SER A 77 0.73 -13.21 12.33
N CYS A 78 0.76 -11.88 12.45
CA CYS A 78 1.96 -11.09 12.70
C CYS A 78 2.31 -10.96 14.20
N GLN A 79 1.43 -11.32 15.14
CA GLN A 79 1.69 -11.18 16.59
C GLN A 79 2.87 -12.04 17.07
N ILE A 80 3.21 -13.09 16.33
CA ILE A 80 4.31 -14.00 16.70
C ILE A 80 5.69 -13.36 16.47
N SER A 81 5.81 -12.28 15.65
CA SER A 81 7.11 -11.60 15.46
C SER A 81 7.62 -10.92 16.75
N ALA A 82 6.72 -10.41 17.60
CA ALA A 82 7.08 -9.85 18.89
C ALA A 82 7.56 -10.94 19.88
N MET A 83 7.08 -12.17 19.71
CA MET A 83 7.55 -13.33 20.47
C MET A 83 8.94 -13.80 20.01
N ALA A 84 9.41 -13.44 18.80
CA ALA A 84 10.77 -13.77 18.34
C ALA A 84 11.85 -12.94 19.04
N ASP A 85 11.55 -11.69 19.45
CA ASP A 85 12.45 -10.89 20.29
C ASP A 85 12.56 -11.45 21.73
N ILE A 86 11.52 -12.19 22.16
CA ILE A 86 11.48 -12.93 23.43
C ILE A 86 12.15 -14.30 23.26
N GLY A 87 11.93 -14.98 22.14
CA GLY A 87 12.53 -16.26 21.76
C GLY A 87 14.03 -16.16 21.48
N GLY A 88 14.49 -15.04 20.92
CA GLY A 88 15.91 -14.71 20.77
C GLY A 88 16.57 -14.49 22.14
N ARG A 89 15.90 -13.82 23.07
CA ARG A 89 16.36 -13.71 24.47
C ARG A 89 16.33 -15.06 25.19
N PHE A 90 15.39 -15.94 24.87
CA PHE A 90 15.32 -17.30 25.41
C PHE A 90 16.47 -18.17 24.89
N LEU A 91 16.79 -18.09 23.59
CA LEU A 91 17.97 -18.76 23.00
C LEU A 91 19.29 -18.23 23.57
N ASP A 92 19.43 -16.91 23.75
CA ASP A 92 20.58 -16.30 24.42
C ASP A 92 20.68 -16.72 25.90
N PHE A 93 19.55 -16.86 26.60
CA PHE A 93 19.47 -17.35 27.97
C PHE A 93 19.89 -18.83 28.07
N CYS A 94 19.44 -19.67 27.13
CA CYS A 94 19.85 -21.09 27.06
C CYS A 94 21.34 -21.25 26.68
N HIS A 95 21.87 -20.43 25.77
CA HIS A 95 23.30 -20.40 25.43
C HIS A 95 24.18 -19.96 26.61
N GLY A 96 23.67 -19.07 27.48
CA GLY A 96 24.37 -18.60 28.66
C GLY A 96 24.49 -19.62 29.79
N GLN A 97 23.56 -20.59 29.89
CA GLN A 97 23.55 -21.58 30.98
C GLN A 97 24.21 -22.93 30.63
N PHE A 98 24.37 -23.28 29.35
CA PHE A 98 24.82 -24.62 28.93
C PHE A 98 26.20 -24.66 28.25
N CYS A 99 27.04 -23.63 28.45
CA CYS A 99 28.36 -23.52 27.80
C CYS A 99 29.48 -24.38 28.39
N GLU A 100 29.20 -25.36 29.26
CA GLU A 100 30.18 -26.37 29.65
C GLU A 100 29.71 -27.75 29.18
N GLY A 101 30.26 -28.23 28.06
CA GLY A 101 30.28 -29.66 27.75
C GLY A 101 29.67 -30.14 26.43
N TRP A 102 29.74 -29.42 25.32
CA TRP A 102 29.35 -29.98 24.01
C TRP A 102 30.33 -29.61 22.90
N ARG A 103 31.47 -30.32 22.84
CA ARG A 103 32.39 -30.27 21.68
C ARG A 103 32.56 -31.64 20.98
N ARG A 104 31.69 -32.62 21.23
CA ARG A 104 31.73 -33.91 20.53
C ARG A 104 30.32 -34.47 20.34
N HIS A 105 30.05 -34.92 19.11
CA HIS A 105 28.83 -35.56 18.58
C HIS A 105 27.87 -34.63 17.84
N GLY A 106 27.92 -34.75 16.50
CA GLY A 106 26.96 -34.17 15.57
C GLY A 106 25.67 -34.98 15.56
N ALA A 107 24.61 -34.38 16.09
CA ALA A 107 23.20 -34.71 15.87
C ALA A 107 22.36 -33.51 16.32
N ILE A 108 22.40 -32.43 15.55
CA ILE A 108 21.81 -31.13 15.90
C ILE A 108 20.45 -31.02 15.21
N LEU A 109 19.36 -31.27 15.94
CA LEU A 109 18.11 -30.47 15.95
C LEU A 109 17.04 -31.10 16.86
N GLY A 110 16.95 -32.44 16.87
CA GLY A 110 15.91 -33.15 17.63
C GLY A 110 16.09 -33.10 19.15
N TYR A 111 17.33 -32.95 19.65
CA TYR A 111 17.62 -32.97 21.08
C TYR A 111 17.33 -31.64 21.80
N VAL A 112 17.42 -30.51 21.08
CA VAL A 112 17.18 -29.16 21.66
C VAL A 112 15.72 -28.99 22.08
N VAL A 113 14.79 -29.60 21.34
CA VAL A 113 13.35 -29.54 21.62
C VAL A 113 12.96 -30.33 22.88
N ALA A 114 13.67 -31.42 23.18
CA ALA A 114 13.38 -32.27 24.35
C ALA A 114 13.87 -31.65 25.67
N THR A 115 15.00 -30.94 25.67
CA THR A 115 15.62 -30.39 26.89
C THR A 115 15.02 -29.05 27.33
N CYS A 116 14.39 -28.28 26.44
CA CYS A 116 13.82 -26.96 26.77
C CYS A 116 12.34 -26.99 27.20
N ARG A 117 11.68 -28.16 27.14
CA ARG A 117 10.26 -28.35 27.51
C ARG A 117 9.91 -27.94 28.96
N PRO A 118 10.76 -28.24 29.98
CA PRO A 118 10.49 -27.80 31.36
C PRO A 118 10.63 -26.28 31.55
N VAL A 119 11.58 -25.66 30.84
CA VAL A 119 11.89 -24.23 30.94
C VAL A 119 10.80 -23.37 30.27
N TRP A 120 10.25 -23.84 29.15
CA TRP A 120 9.12 -23.19 28.48
C TRP A 120 7.86 -23.17 29.35
N ARG A 121 7.62 -24.23 30.13
CA ARG A 121 6.46 -24.33 31.03
C ARG A 121 6.53 -23.33 32.18
N ASP A 122 7.72 -23.10 32.74
CA ASP A 122 7.93 -22.12 33.80
C ASP A 122 7.90 -20.67 33.28
N PHE A 123 8.42 -20.43 32.08
CA PHE A 123 8.35 -19.12 31.40
C PHE A 123 6.92 -18.77 30.96
N GLY A 124 6.20 -19.72 30.37
CA GLY A 124 4.82 -19.56 29.92
C GLY A 124 3.85 -19.29 31.06
N SER A 125 4.07 -19.90 32.24
CA SER A 125 3.26 -19.65 33.44
C SER A 125 3.48 -18.24 34.03
N ARG A 126 4.65 -17.61 33.82
CA ARG A 126 4.94 -16.25 34.30
C ARG A 126 4.46 -15.15 33.34
N HIS A 127 4.23 -15.49 32.08
CA HIS A 127 3.90 -14.52 31.02
C HIS A 127 2.57 -14.83 30.30
N GLY A 128 1.77 -15.76 30.81
CA GLY A 128 0.42 -16.03 30.30
C GLY A 128 0.39 -16.68 28.90
N LEU A 129 1.38 -17.51 28.56
CA LEU A 129 1.47 -18.18 27.26
C LEU A 129 0.85 -19.59 27.30
N PRO A 130 0.33 -20.10 26.16
CA PRO A 130 -0.25 -21.45 26.07
C PRO A 130 0.75 -22.56 26.43
N SER A 131 0.26 -23.62 27.08
CA SER A 131 1.07 -24.69 27.67
C SER A 131 1.49 -25.80 26.70
N THR A 132 1.05 -25.76 25.44
CA THR A 132 1.29 -26.81 24.44
C THR A 132 1.93 -26.25 23.18
N ILE A 133 3.15 -26.72 22.87
CA ILE A 133 3.77 -26.61 21.55
C ILE A 133 3.50 -27.95 20.86
N ASP A 134 2.73 -27.93 19.77
CA ASP A 134 2.50 -29.11 18.94
C ASP A 134 3.76 -29.48 18.13
N ASN A 135 3.95 -30.78 17.88
CA ASN A 135 5.16 -31.41 17.34
C ASN A 135 5.53 -31.05 15.88
N THR A 136 4.94 -30.01 15.28
CA THR A 136 5.16 -29.59 13.88
C THR A 136 6.22 -28.49 13.76
N GLY A 137 7.33 -28.60 14.49
CA GLY A 137 8.37 -27.57 14.62
C GLY A 137 9.09 -27.14 13.33
N SER A 138 8.81 -27.76 12.18
CA SER A 138 9.28 -27.30 10.86
C SER A 138 8.36 -26.25 10.22
N HIS A 139 7.05 -26.28 10.50
CA HIS A 139 6.12 -25.32 9.90
C HIS A 139 6.20 -23.97 10.62
N THR A 140 6.28 -23.98 11.95
CA THR A 140 6.26 -22.77 12.76
C THR A 140 7.46 -21.86 12.50
N PHE A 141 8.64 -22.40 12.17
CA PHE A 141 9.84 -21.61 11.84
C PHE A 141 9.75 -20.91 10.48
N PHE A 142 9.03 -21.51 9.50
CA PHE A 142 8.80 -20.91 8.19
C PHE A 142 7.68 -19.85 8.20
N THR A 143 6.73 -19.94 9.13
CA THR A 143 5.66 -18.93 9.28
C THR A 143 6.18 -17.55 9.73
N PHE A 144 7.38 -17.47 10.34
CA PHE A 144 7.95 -16.21 10.83
C PHE A 144 8.40 -15.23 9.72
N LEU A 145 8.62 -15.71 8.49
CA LEU A 145 9.04 -14.89 7.34
C LEU A 145 7.86 -14.27 6.55
N ALA A 146 6.62 -14.54 6.95
CA ALA A 146 5.42 -14.11 6.23
C ALA A 146 4.92 -12.70 6.59
N CYS A 147 5.48 -12.03 7.60
CA CYS A 147 5.02 -10.72 8.06
C CYS A 147 5.91 -9.57 7.55
N GLY A 148 5.30 -8.45 7.14
CA GLY A 148 5.99 -7.24 6.71
C GLY A 148 6.27 -7.18 5.20
N PHE A 149 7.37 -6.54 4.78
CA PHE A 149 7.67 -6.32 3.36
C PHE A 149 7.76 -7.63 2.56
N HIS A 150 8.41 -8.64 3.13
CA HIS A 150 8.49 -9.99 2.57
C HIS A 150 7.13 -10.67 2.46
N GLY A 151 6.15 -10.31 3.28
CA GLY A 151 4.80 -10.90 3.23
C GLY A 151 3.98 -10.47 2.01
N ILE A 152 4.30 -9.31 1.43
CA ILE A 152 3.45 -8.64 0.44
C ILE A 152 4.13 -8.45 -0.90
N TYR A 153 5.41 -8.08 -0.89
CA TYR A 153 6.14 -7.71 -2.10
C TYR A 153 7.12 -8.79 -2.52
N ASP A 154 7.37 -8.85 -3.83
CA ASP A 154 8.46 -9.64 -4.42
C ASP A 154 9.79 -8.92 -4.16
N VAL A 155 10.50 -9.33 -3.12
CA VAL A 155 11.75 -8.71 -2.64
C VAL A 155 12.87 -8.83 -3.66
N GLU A 156 13.02 -9.99 -4.28
CA GLU A 156 14.06 -10.23 -5.26
C GLU A 156 13.85 -9.34 -6.49
N HIS A 157 12.60 -9.27 -6.98
CA HIS A 157 12.24 -8.34 -8.04
C HIS A 157 12.51 -6.89 -7.65
N PHE A 158 12.13 -6.47 -6.43
CA PHE A 158 12.34 -5.10 -5.95
C PHE A 158 13.82 -4.69 -5.95
N ILE A 159 14.69 -5.54 -5.38
CA ILE A 159 16.14 -5.29 -5.34
C ILE A 159 16.73 -5.30 -6.75
N ARG A 160 16.36 -6.28 -7.58
CA ARG A 160 16.87 -6.41 -8.95
C ARG A 160 16.46 -5.21 -9.81
N THR A 161 15.21 -4.78 -9.76
CA THR A 161 14.69 -3.67 -10.56
C THR A 161 15.39 -2.34 -10.20
N LEU A 162 15.75 -2.14 -8.94
CA LEU A 162 16.34 -0.88 -8.45
C LEU A 162 17.88 -0.91 -8.32
N ARG A 163 18.54 -1.98 -8.78
CA ARG A 163 19.99 -2.20 -8.62
C ARG A 163 20.89 -1.06 -9.14
N PHE A 164 20.43 -0.35 -10.18
CA PHE A 164 21.14 0.79 -10.77
C PHE A 164 20.69 2.15 -10.25
N ASP A 165 19.68 2.18 -9.37
CA ASP A 165 19.17 3.39 -8.75
C ASP A 165 19.71 3.56 -7.34
N VAL A 166 19.57 2.51 -6.51
CA VAL A 166 19.89 2.53 -5.09
C VAL A 166 20.42 1.17 -4.67
N LYS A 167 21.46 1.15 -3.83
CA LYS A 167 21.92 -0.10 -3.19
C LYS A 167 20.93 -0.50 -2.10
N ILE A 168 20.35 -1.69 -2.21
CA ILE A 168 19.35 -2.21 -1.25
C ILE A 168 19.92 -3.47 -0.59
N VAL A 169 19.73 -3.60 0.72
CA VAL A 169 20.11 -4.78 1.52
C VAL A 169 18.95 -5.18 2.43
N GLU A 170 18.86 -6.46 2.77
CA GLU A 170 17.80 -6.95 3.67
C GLU A 170 18.04 -6.54 5.13
N SER A 171 19.31 -6.48 5.54
CA SER A 171 19.70 -6.11 6.89
C SER A 171 21.02 -5.34 6.89
N ILE A 172 21.27 -4.59 7.98
CA ILE A 172 22.55 -3.90 8.16
C ILE A 172 23.63 -4.96 8.47
N PRO A 173 24.74 -5.01 7.70
CA PRO A 173 25.79 -5.99 7.95
C PRO A 173 26.42 -5.82 9.33
N GLU A 174 26.76 -6.94 9.94
CA GLU A 174 27.48 -6.96 11.22
C GLU A 174 28.97 -6.71 10.97
N ASN A 175 29.55 -5.75 11.69
CA ASN A 175 31.00 -5.54 11.64
C ASN A 175 31.66 -6.45 12.67
N GLU A 176 32.65 -7.23 12.22
CA GLU A 176 33.54 -7.95 13.13
C GLU A 176 34.68 -7.02 13.57
N LYS A 177 34.74 -6.73 14.88
CA LYS A 177 35.92 -6.11 15.50
C LYS A 177 36.35 -6.95 16.69
N ASN A 178 37.60 -7.41 16.68
CA ASN A 178 38.21 -8.22 17.74
C ASN A 178 37.42 -9.51 18.08
N GLY A 179 36.92 -10.22 17.06
CA GLY A 179 36.15 -11.46 17.24
C GLY A 179 34.75 -11.28 17.87
N LYS A 180 34.31 -10.03 18.10
CA LYS A 180 32.96 -9.70 18.56
C LYS A 180 32.18 -9.02 17.43
N LYS A 181 31.04 -9.62 17.08
CA LYS A 181 30.05 -9.05 16.15
C LYS A 181 29.43 -7.81 16.80
N LYS A 182 29.61 -6.62 16.20
CA LYS A 182 29.01 -5.38 16.69
C LYS A 182 27.92 -4.92 15.70
N LYS A 183 26.66 -4.99 16.14
CA LYS A 183 25.51 -4.46 15.40
C LYS A 183 25.58 -2.93 15.35
N ILE A 184 25.49 -2.34 14.15
CA ILE A 184 25.38 -0.89 13.98
C ILE A 184 24.00 -0.46 14.47
N LYS A 185 23.94 0.34 15.53
CA LYS A 185 22.67 0.89 16.03
C LYS A 185 22.29 2.12 15.22
N ALA A 186 21.14 2.06 14.54
CA ALA A 186 20.62 3.17 13.77
C ALA A 186 20.16 4.31 14.69
N PHE A 187 20.54 5.55 14.38
CA PHE A 187 20.10 6.73 15.10
C PHE A 187 18.70 7.14 14.63
N GLN A 188 17.74 7.19 15.55
CA GLN A 188 16.35 7.49 15.22
C GLN A 188 16.14 8.98 14.95
N LEU A 189 15.48 9.29 13.84
CA LEU A 189 15.06 10.64 13.47
C LEU A 189 13.57 10.65 13.14
N ARG A 190 12.93 11.79 13.43
CA ARG A 190 11.55 12.07 13.04
C ARG A 190 11.56 13.15 11.96
N PRO A 191 11.40 12.79 10.67
CA PRO A 191 11.40 13.78 9.61
C PRO A 191 10.21 14.76 9.76
N PRO A 192 10.38 16.04 9.38
CA PRO A 192 9.27 16.97 9.22
C PRO A 192 8.20 16.43 8.25
N ARG A 193 6.97 16.93 8.35
CA ARG A 193 5.94 16.62 7.34
C ARG A 193 6.35 17.28 6.02
N ASP A 194 6.22 16.55 4.92
CA ASP A 194 6.57 17.02 3.57
C ASP A 194 7.99 17.58 3.50
N ALA A 195 8.94 16.93 4.18
CA ALA A 195 10.30 17.46 4.34
C ALA A 195 10.97 17.72 2.98
N PRO A 196 11.60 18.89 2.79
CA PRO A 196 12.26 19.23 1.55
C PRO A 196 13.50 18.38 1.33
N VAL A 197 13.95 18.29 0.07
CA VAL A 197 15.21 17.60 -0.29
C VAL A 197 16.39 18.10 0.53
N SER A 198 16.43 19.40 0.84
CA SER A 198 17.49 20.02 1.64
C SER A 198 17.66 19.33 3.00
N TRP A 199 16.57 19.04 3.72
CA TRP A 199 16.60 18.38 5.03
C TRP A 199 17.31 17.01 4.99
N TYR A 200 17.13 16.26 3.90
CA TYR A 200 17.82 14.98 3.70
C TYR A 200 19.31 15.17 3.46
N THR A 201 19.68 16.19 2.68
CA THR A 201 21.08 16.50 2.37
C THR A 201 21.83 17.21 3.51
N THR A 202 21.13 17.80 4.48
CA THR A 202 21.70 18.51 5.63
C THR A 202 21.59 17.67 6.90
N ASP A 203 20.40 17.62 7.50
CA ASP A 203 20.15 17.13 8.85
C ASP A 203 20.29 15.60 8.90
N ALA A 204 19.59 14.91 8.00
CA ALA A 204 19.59 13.45 7.97
C ALA A 204 20.97 12.91 7.55
N LEU A 205 21.57 13.47 6.51
CA LEU A 205 22.89 13.05 6.03
C LEU A 205 23.99 13.31 7.06
N LYS A 206 23.95 14.43 7.79
CA LYS A 206 24.88 14.70 8.89
C LYS A 206 24.81 13.59 9.94
N LYS A 207 23.60 13.24 10.38
CA LYS A 207 23.39 12.18 11.37
C LYS A 207 23.77 10.80 10.85
N MET A 208 23.54 10.53 9.57
CA MET A 208 23.99 9.30 8.93
C MET A 208 25.52 9.17 8.93
N LYS A 209 26.25 10.24 8.63
CA LYS A 209 27.72 10.24 8.68
C LYS A 209 28.26 10.10 10.11
N GLU A 210 27.60 10.68 11.10
CA GLU A 210 27.97 10.59 12.52
C GLU A 210 27.77 9.17 13.08
N HIS A 211 26.69 8.48 12.70
CA HIS A 211 26.28 7.21 13.31
C HIS A 211 26.45 5.98 12.41
N GLY A 212 26.73 6.17 11.12
CA GLY A 212 26.81 5.12 10.09
C GLY A 212 25.45 4.57 9.64
N ALA A 213 24.41 4.68 10.48
CA ALA A 213 23.04 4.29 10.15
C ALA A 213 22.02 5.22 10.82
N ILE A 214 20.92 5.52 10.12
CA ILE A 214 19.77 6.26 10.66
C ILE A 214 18.48 5.47 10.49
N TYR A 215 17.50 5.75 11.36
CA TYR A 215 16.17 5.15 11.33
C TYR A 215 15.11 6.24 11.30
N LEU A 216 14.38 6.34 10.19
CA LEU A 216 13.32 7.33 10.03
C LEU A 216 11.97 6.71 10.41
N THR A 217 11.36 7.23 11.48
CA THR A 217 10.04 6.76 11.93
C THR A 217 9.29 7.87 12.69
N PRO A 218 7.97 8.07 12.44
CA PRO A 218 7.17 7.44 11.37
C PRO A 218 7.49 8.03 9.98
N PHE A 219 7.39 7.22 8.91
CA PHE A 219 7.76 7.62 7.54
C PHE A 219 6.59 7.72 6.54
N SER A 220 5.41 8.21 6.98
CA SER A 220 4.29 8.56 6.09
C SER A 220 4.24 10.07 5.86
N HIS A 221 4.16 10.53 4.60
CA HIS A 221 4.18 11.96 4.19
C HIS A 221 5.39 12.74 4.71
N ARG A 222 6.59 12.16 4.53
CA ARG A 222 7.86 12.69 5.06
C ARG A 222 8.83 13.21 4.00
N LEU A 223 8.43 13.25 2.73
CA LEU A 223 9.23 13.81 1.65
C LEU A 223 8.30 14.65 0.77
N ALA A 224 8.74 15.86 0.40
CA ALA A 224 7.96 16.81 -0.39
C ALA A 224 7.35 16.18 -1.66
N GLU A 225 6.09 16.51 -1.95
CA GLU A 225 5.37 15.99 -3.13
C GLU A 225 6.01 16.50 -4.43
N GLU A 226 6.23 17.82 -4.51
CA GLU A 226 6.86 18.47 -5.65
C GLU A 226 8.37 18.60 -5.44
N ILE A 227 9.13 18.08 -6.40
CA ILE A 227 10.59 18.12 -6.39
C ILE A 227 11.06 18.56 -7.77
N ASP A 228 11.86 19.61 -7.82
CA ASP A 228 12.33 20.24 -9.06
C ASP A 228 13.18 19.32 -9.94
N ASN A 229 13.79 18.29 -9.36
CA ASN A 229 14.59 17.33 -10.10
C ASN A 229 13.68 16.29 -10.77
N PRO A 230 13.57 16.28 -12.12
CA PRO A 230 12.68 15.36 -12.83
C PRO A 230 13.10 13.89 -12.67
N GLU A 231 14.40 13.59 -12.52
CA GLU A 231 14.88 12.22 -12.28
C GLU A 231 14.40 11.67 -10.93
N TYR A 232 14.22 12.53 -9.93
CA TYR A 232 13.69 12.11 -8.63
C TYR A 232 12.22 11.72 -8.72
N GLN A 233 11.43 12.45 -9.52
CA GLN A 233 10.04 12.06 -9.80
C GLN A 233 9.98 10.78 -10.65
N ARG A 234 10.81 10.65 -11.70
CA ARG A 234 10.92 9.42 -12.50
C ARG A 234 11.30 8.20 -11.67
N LEU A 235 12.19 8.35 -10.70
CA LEU A 235 12.53 7.27 -9.77
C LEU A 235 11.31 6.85 -8.94
N ARG A 236 10.49 7.79 -8.44
CA ARG A 236 9.23 7.45 -7.77
C ARG A 236 8.28 6.66 -8.68
N CYS A 237 8.21 7.01 -9.96
CA CYS A 237 7.45 6.23 -10.96
C CYS A 237 7.96 4.80 -11.06
N ARG A 238 9.28 4.63 -11.25
CA ARG A 238 9.91 3.31 -11.36
C ARG A 238 9.66 2.46 -10.12
N VAL A 239 9.81 3.05 -8.94
CA VAL A 239 9.56 2.33 -7.69
C VAL A 239 8.09 1.96 -7.56
N ASN A 240 7.17 2.92 -7.73
CA ASN A 240 5.77 2.72 -7.45
C ASN A 240 5.06 1.79 -8.46
N TYR A 241 5.43 1.83 -9.73
CA TYR A 241 4.72 1.11 -10.79
C TYR A 241 5.47 -0.11 -11.35
N HIS A 242 6.80 -0.19 -11.18
CA HIS A 242 7.59 -1.33 -11.65
C HIS A 242 8.17 -2.15 -10.50
N ALA A 243 8.90 -1.51 -9.57
CA ALA A 243 9.62 -2.27 -8.53
C ALA A 243 8.68 -2.85 -7.45
N LEU A 244 7.61 -2.13 -7.08
CA LEU A 244 6.63 -2.56 -6.07
C LEU A 244 5.59 -3.54 -6.65
N ARG A 245 6.06 -4.74 -7.00
CA ARG A 245 5.24 -5.87 -7.42
C ARG A 245 4.81 -6.70 -6.20
N PHE A 246 3.53 -7.04 -6.12
CA PHE A 246 3.06 -7.97 -5.10
C PHE A 246 3.58 -9.39 -5.35
N LYS A 247 3.61 -10.21 -4.31
CA LYS A 247 4.04 -11.61 -4.42
C LYS A 247 3.24 -12.39 -5.48
N PRO A 248 3.85 -13.40 -6.12
CA PRO A 248 3.18 -14.19 -7.17
C PRO A 248 1.83 -14.78 -6.78
N ASN A 249 1.65 -15.24 -5.54
CA ASN A 249 0.38 -15.79 -5.05
C ASN A 249 -0.73 -14.72 -4.99
N ILE A 250 -0.43 -13.50 -4.52
CA ILE A 250 -1.37 -12.38 -4.51
C ILE A 250 -1.77 -12.01 -5.95
N MET A 251 -0.79 -11.93 -6.85
CA MET A 251 -1.03 -11.61 -8.27
C MET A 251 -1.92 -12.68 -8.94
N LYS A 252 -1.57 -13.97 -8.80
CA LYS A 252 -2.32 -15.09 -9.37
C LYS A 252 -3.76 -15.12 -8.88
N LEU A 253 -3.99 -14.88 -7.58
CA LEU A 253 -5.35 -14.80 -7.05
C LEU A 253 -6.12 -13.62 -7.65
N SER A 254 -5.50 -12.44 -7.67
CA SER A 254 -6.14 -11.22 -8.20
C SER A 254 -6.53 -11.39 -9.66
N GLU A 255 -5.65 -12.01 -10.46
CA GLU A 255 -5.90 -12.34 -11.87
C GLU A 255 -7.06 -13.34 -12.02
N SER A 256 -7.08 -14.42 -11.24
CA SER A 256 -8.19 -15.39 -11.22
C SER A 256 -9.55 -14.72 -10.93
N ILE A 257 -9.62 -13.83 -9.93
CA ILE A 257 -10.85 -13.08 -9.61
C ILE A 257 -11.28 -12.23 -10.81
N VAL A 258 -10.34 -11.49 -11.41
CA VAL A 258 -10.62 -10.62 -12.57
C VAL A 258 -11.08 -11.44 -13.77
N GLU A 259 -10.45 -12.58 -14.06
CA GLU A 259 -10.83 -13.48 -15.15
C GLU A 259 -12.25 -14.02 -14.96
N LYS A 260 -12.57 -14.50 -13.75
CA LYS A 260 -13.93 -14.98 -13.40
C LYS A 260 -14.99 -13.89 -13.57
N LEU A 261 -14.71 -12.67 -13.11
CA LEU A 261 -15.64 -11.54 -13.22
C LEU A 261 -15.83 -11.10 -14.67
N ARG A 262 -14.74 -11.07 -15.46
CA ARG A 262 -14.77 -10.70 -16.89
C ARG A 262 -15.40 -11.75 -17.78
N ALA A 263 -15.30 -13.03 -17.43
CA ALA A 263 -15.98 -14.12 -18.15
C ALA A 263 -17.50 -13.93 -18.17
N GLN A 264 -18.05 -13.20 -17.21
CA GLN A 264 -19.48 -12.84 -17.13
C GLN A 264 -19.80 -11.47 -17.75
N GLY A 265 -18.80 -10.81 -18.37
CA GLY A 265 -18.86 -9.50 -19.04
C GLY A 265 -18.08 -8.39 -18.32
N PRO A 266 -18.21 -7.12 -18.74
CA PRO A 266 -17.53 -5.98 -18.10
C PRO A 266 -17.99 -5.74 -16.66
N PHE A 267 -17.08 -5.48 -15.73
CA PHE A 267 -17.41 -5.22 -14.32
C PHE A 267 -16.81 -3.91 -13.83
N MET A 268 -17.46 -3.33 -12.83
CA MET A 268 -16.91 -2.18 -12.12
C MET A 268 -16.44 -2.59 -10.72
N SER A 269 -15.47 -1.86 -10.20
CA SER A 269 -15.04 -2.00 -8.81
C SER A 269 -15.30 -0.72 -8.02
N ILE A 270 -15.79 -0.85 -6.80
CA ILE A 270 -16.02 0.27 -5.88
C ILE A 270 -15.13 0.09 -4.67
N HIS A 271 -14.38 1.13 -4.32
CA HIS A 271 -13.70 1.19 -3.03
C HIS A 271 -14.56 2.00 -2.05
N LEU A 272 -15.26 1.29 -1.17
CA LEU A 272 -16.24 1.83 -0.25
C LEU A 272 -15.63 2.05 1.13
N ARG A 273 -15.26 3.30 1.41
CA ARG A 273 -14.63 3.70 2.68
C ARG A 273 -15.68 4.18 3.70
N PHE A 274 -16.32 3.24 4.38
CA PHE A 274 -17.37 3.49 5.38
C PHE A 274 -17.13 2.74 6.71
N GLU A 275 -15.86 2.59 7.07
CA GLU A 275 -15.41 1.94 8.29
C GLU A 275 -15.31 2.92 9.47
N MET A 276 -15.29 2.37 10.69
CA MET A 276 -15.34 3.12 11.95
C MET A 276 -14.27 4.23 12.04
N ASP A 277 -13.03 3.93 11.66
CA ASP A 277 -11.92 4.88 11.76
C ASP A 277 -12.10 6.10 10.85
N MET A 278 -12.60 5.90 9.62
CA MET A 278 -12.90 6.97 8.67
C MET A 278 -14.09 7.80 9.13
N LEU A 279 -15.14 7.16 9.63
CA LEU A 279 -16.33 7.87 10.13
C LEU A 279 -15.99 8.71 11.37
N SER A 280 -15.22 8.15 12.31
CA SER A 280 -14.66 8.86 13.48
C SER A 280 -13.72 9.99 13.08
N PHE A 281 -12.89 9.81 12.06
CA PHE A 281 -12.03 10.87 11.53
C PHE A 281 -12.85 12.00 10.90
N ALA A 282 -13.85 11.64 10.09
CA ALA A 282 -14.69 12.59 9.37
C ALA A 282 -15.62 13.38 10.30
N GLY A 283 -16.07 12.78 11.40
CA GLY A 283 -16.98 13.39 12.37
C GLY A 283 -18.41 13.55 11.85
N CYS A 284 -18.85 12.62 11.00
CA CYS A 284 -20.17 12.69 10.38
C CYS A 284 -21.14 11.73 11.09
N PHE A 285 -21.51 12.08 12.33
CA PHE A 285 -22.17 11.16 13.26
C PHE A 285 -23.70 11.16 13.18
N ASP A 286 -24.31 12.22 12.66
CA ASP A 286 -25.75 12.45 12.79
C ASP A 286 -26.62 11.43 12.03
N ILE A 287 -26.03 10.66 11.10
CA ILE A 287 -26.70 9.57 10.35
C ILE A 287 -26.76 8.24 11.13
N PHE A 288 -26.15 8.19 12.32
CA PHE A 288 -26.07 7.00 13.17
C PHE A 288 -26.97 7.11 14.40
N THR A 289 -27.34 5.97 14.99
CA THR A 289 -28.15 5.94 16.23
C THR A 289 -27.37 6.53 17.41
N PRO A 290 -28.03 6.99 18.49
CA PRO A 290 -27.34 7.54 19.67
C PRO A 290 -26.26 6.62 20.24
N GLU A 291 -26.47 5.30 20.22
CA GLU A 291 -25.53 4.28 20.68
C GLU A 291 -24.31 4.19 19.76
N GLU A 292 -24.53 4.12 18.45
CA GLU A 292 -23.47 4.10 17.44
C GLU A 292 -22.65 5.40 17.47
N GLN A 293 -23.29 6.55 17.64
CA GLN A 293 -22.61 7.83 17.80
C GLN A 293 -21.67 7.84 19.01
N LYS A 294 -22.07 7.21 20.13
CA LYS A 294 -21.22 7.10 21.32
C LYS A 294 -19.95 6.29 21.02
N ILE A 295 -20.08 5.21 20.26
CA ILE A 295 -18.94 4.37 19.83
C ILE A 295 -17.98 5.20 18.96
N LEU A 296 -18.51 5.89 17.93
CA LEU A 296 -17.70 6.69 17.02
C LEU A 296 -16.98 7.86 17.72
N LYS A 297 -17.67 8.53 18.66
CA LYS A 297 -17.10 9.62 19.48
C LYS A 297 -15.99 9.10 20.39
N LYS A 298 -16.22 7.98 21.09
CA LYS A 298 -15.20 7.33 21.93
C LYS A 298 -13.96 6.94 21.13
N TYR A 299 -14.13 6.24 20.01
CA TYR A 299 -13.01 5.86 19.14
C TYR A 299 -12.24 7.10 18.67
N ARG A 300 -12.95 8.21 18.40
CA ARG A 300 -12.33 9.45 18.00
C ARG A 300 -11.42 10.04 19.07
N GLU A 301 -11.93 10.13 20.30
CA GLU A 301 -11.22 10.68 21.46
C GLU A 301 -9.93 9.90 21.75
N GLU A 302 -9.96 8.58 21.56
CA GLU A 302 -8.83 7.69 21.80
C GLU A 302 -7.74 7.77 20.70
N ASN A 303 -8.13 8.03 19.45
CA ASN A 303 -7.23 7.84 18.29
C ASN A 303 -6.86 9.13 17.53
N PHE A 304 -7.60 10.23 17.71
CA PHE A 304 -7.38 11.46 16.93
C PHE A 304 -7.24 12.70 17.82
N ALA A 305 -6.53 13.70 17.30
CA ALA A 305 -6.40 14.98 17.96
C ALA A 305 -7.77 15.64 18.18
N PRO A 306 -7.98 16.32 19.33
CA PRO A 306 -9.19 17.08 19.61
C PRO A 306 -9.50 18.06 18.48
N LYS A 307 -10.72 18.03 17.99
CA LYS A 307 -11.21 18.93 16.93
C LYS A 307 -12.72 19.04 17.00
N GLU A 308 -13.23 20.25 16.90
CA GLU A 308 -14.66 20.50 16.76
C GLU A 308 -15.13 20.11 15.36
N LEU A 309 -16.11 19.19 15.30
CA LEU A 309 -16.65 18.65 14.06
C LEU A 309 -18.17 18.78 14.08
N VAL A 310 -18.70 19.67 13.24
CA VAL A 310 -20.14 19.87 13.08
C VAL A 310 -20.61 19.20 11.79
N TYR A 311 -21.48 18.19 11.90
CA TYR A 311 -21.93 17.35 10.79
C TYR A 311 -22.36 18.16 9.56
N ASN A 312 -23.33 19.07 9.71
CA ASN A 312 -23.88 19.85 8.59
C ASN A 312 -22.81 20.65 7.83
N VAL A 313 -21.88 21.26 8.57
CA VAL A 313 -20.77 22.01 7.98
C VAL A 313 -19.86 21.07 7.20
N ARG A 314 -19.50 19.91 7.78
CA ARG A 314 -18.60 18.94 7.16
C ARG A 314 -19.20 18.27 5.93
N ARG A 315 -20.50 17.98 5.97
CA ARG A 315 -21.26 17.46 4.84
C ARG A 315 -21.26 18.47 3.69
N ALA A 316 -21.60 19.73 3.96
CA ALA A 316 -21.63 20.80 2.97
C ALA A 316 -20.28 21.06 2.27
N ILE A 317 -19.15 20.83 2.97
CA ILE A 317 -17.81 20.96 2.38
C ILE A 317 -17.26 19.64 1.79
N GLY A 318 -18.10 18.60 1.66
CA GLY A 318 -17.73 17.32 1.06
C GLY A 318 -16.74 16.49 1.88
N LYS A 319 -16.65 16.70 3.20
CA LYS A 319 -15.75 15.95 4.09
C LYS A 319 -16.35 14.66 4.63
N CYS A 320 -17.66 14.48 4.54
CA CYS A 320 -18.30 13.21 4.90
C CYS A 320 -18.11 12.16 3.80
N PRO A 321 -17.84 10.89 4.15
CA PRO A 321 -17.97 9.78 3.21
C PRO A 321 -19.39 9.70 2.64
N LEU A 322 -19.51 9.17 1.42
CA LEU A 322 -20.81 8.83 0.85
C LEU A 322 -21.34 7.56 1.52
N THR A 323 -22.65 7.52 1.81
CA THR A 323 -23.29 6.27 2.26
C THR A 323 -23.40 5.28 1.09
N PRO A 324 -23.53 3.97 1.35
CA PRO A 324 -23.72 3.01 0.26
C PRO A 324 -24.97 3.32 -0.58
N GLU A 325 -26.06 3.79 0.04
CA GLU A 325 -27.26 4.22 -0.70
C GLU A 325 -26.94 5.39 -1.66
N GLU A 326 -26.23 6.41 -1.20
CA GLU A 326 -25.84 7.56 -2.02
C GLU A 326 -24.98 7.13 -3.22
N VAL A 327 -24.05 6.20 -3.01
CA VAL A 327 -23.24 5.60 -4.08
C VAL A 327 -24.16 4.92 -5.10
N GLY A 328 -25.13 4.13 -4.63
CA GLY A 328 -26.08 3.47 -5.51
C GLY A 328 -26.94 4.46 -6.31
N LEU A 329 -27.42 5.53 -5.68
CA LEU A 329 -28.19 6.58 -6.34
C LEU A 329 -27.38 7.33 -7.40
N ILE A 330 -26.08 7.60 -7.15
CA ILE A 330 -25.20 8.19 -8.15
C ILE A 330 -25.07 7.29 -9.37
N LEU A 331 -24.85 5.99 -9.15
CA LEU A 331 -24.71 5.02 -10.25
C LEU A 331 -26.00 4.89 -11.06
N ARG A 332 -27.17 4.84 -10.40
CA ARG A 332 -28.47 4.85 -11.07
C ARG A 332 -28.65 6.10 -11.93
N ALA A 333 -28.31 7.28 -11.40
CA ALA A 333 -28.39 8.54 -12.14
C ALA A 333 -27.46 8.56 -13.37
N LEU A 334 -26.28 7.91 -13.28
CA LEU A 334 -25.35 7.75 -14.40
C LEU A 334 -25.79 6.72 -15.44
N GLY A 335 -26.83 5.93 -15.16
CA GLY A 335 -27.43 4.97 -16.08
C GLY A 335 -27.03 3.51 -15.83
N PHE A 336 -26.34 3.20 -14.72
CA PHE A 336 -26.13 1.82 -14.30
C PHE A 336 -27.44 1.22 -13.77
N ASP A 337 -27.62 -0.09 -13.96
CA ASP A 337 -28.79 -0.81 -13.51
C ASP A 337 -28.45 -2.06 -12.69
N ASN A 338 -29.48 -2.77 -12.25
CA ASN A 338 -29.35 -3.95 -11.40
C ASN A 338 -28.63 -5.13 -12.07
N SER A 339 -28.34 -5.06 -13.38
CA SER A 339 -27.54 -6.04 -14.11
C SER A 339 -26.03 -5.78 -14.00
N THR A 340 -25.64 -4.58 -13.53
CA THR A 340 -24.25 -4.17 -13.32
C THR A 340 -23.58 -5.10 -12.31
N ARG A 341 -22.47 -5.71 -12.70
CA ARG A 341 -21.61 -6.50 -11.81
C ARG A 341 -20.62 -5.58 -11.10
N ILE A 342 -20.60 -5.66 -9.78
CA ILE A 342 -19.81 -4.79 -8.93
C ILE A 342 -18.91 -5.64 -8.04
N TYR A 343 -17.60 -5.38 -8.12
CA TYR A 343 -16.63 -5.82 -7.13
C TYR A 343 -16.52 -4.77 -6.02
N LEU A 344 -16.71 -5.14 -4.76
CA LEU A 344 -16.66 -4.23 -3.63
C LEU A 344 -15.39 -4.46 -2.80
N ALA A 345 -14.48 -3.49 -2.85
CA ALA A 345 -13.33 -3.41 -1.96
C ALA A 345 -13.71 -2.53 -0.74
N ALA A 346 -13.88 -3.15 0.42
CA ALA A 346 -14.22 -2.46 1.65
C ALA A 346 -13.72 -3.25 2.86
N GLY A 347 -13.37 -2.54 3.94
CA GLY A 347 -13.21 -3.17 5.25
C GLY A 347 -14.55 -3.49 5.90
N GLU A 348 -14.56 -3.66 7.22
CA GLU A 348 -15.80 -3.83 7.98
C GLU A 348 -16.58 -2.50 8.02
N LEU A 349 -17.77 -2.50 7.39
CA LEU A 349 -18.63 -1.32 7.36
C LEU A 349 -19.32 -1.10 8.70
N PHE A 350 -19.19 0.11 9.23
CA PHE A 350 -19.88 0.49 10.45
C PHE A 350 -21.38 0.69 10.19
N GLY A 351 -22.22 0.05 11.00
CA GLY A 351 -23.68 -0.03 10.80
C GLY A 351 -24.14 -1.16 9.86
N GLY A 352 -23.21 -1.91 9.25
CA GLY A 352 -23.46 -3.17 8.56
C GLY A 352 -24.61 -3.15 7.54
N ASP A 353 -25.51 -4.14 7.65
CA ASP A 353 -26.59 -4.35 6.70
C ASP A 353 -27.61 -3.21 6.63
N ARG A 354 -27.74 -2.38 7.68
CA ARG A 354 -28.61 -1.20 7.65
C ARG A 354 -28.23 -0.26 6.51
N PHE A 355 -26.94 -0.06 6.28
CA PHE A 355 -26.44 0.76 5.19
C PHE A 355 -26.26 -0.01 3.88
N MET A 356 -25.95 -1.31 3.93
CA MET A 356 -25.71 -2.10 2.72
C MET A 356 -26.97 -2.57 2.00
N ASN A 357 -28.07 -2.82 2.71
CA ASN A 357 -29.30 -3.35 2.11
C ASN A 357 -29.89 -2.44 1.02
N PRO A 358 -29.96 -1.10 1.19
CA PRO A 358 -30.39 -0.21 0.11
C PRO A 358 -29.51 -0.35 -1.14
N PHE A 359 -28.19 -0.42 -0.96
CA PHE A 359 -27.25 -0.57 -2.07
C PHE A 359 -27.41 -1.93 -2.79
N ARG A 360 -27.49 -3.03 -2.04
CA ARG A 360 -27.72 -4.38 -2.60
C ARG A 360 -29.06 -4.48 -3.34
N SER A 361 -30.08 -3.75 -2.89
CA SER A 361 -31.38 -3.71 -3.56
C SER A 361 -31.29 -3.03 -4.94
N LEU A 362 -30.42 -2.02 -5.08
CA LEU A 362 -30.16 -1.36 -6.36
C LEU A 362 -29.24 -2.19 -7.26
N PHE A 363 -28.25 -2.88 -6.67
CA PHE A 363 -27.22 -3.64 -7.36
C PHE A 363 -27.01 -5.02 -6.71
N PRO A 364 -27.81 -6.03 -7.10
CA PRO A 364 -27.79 -7.36 -6.47
C PRO A 364 -26.55 -8.20 -6.85
N ARG A 365 -25.85 -7.87 -7.94
CA ARG A 365 -24.65 -8.59 -8.41
C ARG A 365 -23.39 -8.01 -7.78
N LEU A 366 -23.23 -8.25 -6.48
CA LEU A 366 -22.16 -7.72 -5.65
C LEU A 366 -21.21 -8.84 -5.21
N GLU A 367 -19.92 -8.69 -5.53
CA GLU A 367 -18.87 -9.68 -5.25
C GLU A 367 -17.69 -9.02 -4.51
N ASN A 368 -16.88 -9.81 -3.80
CA ASN A 368 -15.61 -9.40 -3.20
C ASN A 368 -14.60 -10.56 -3.24
N HIS A 369 -13.36 -10.36 -2.77
CA HIS A 369 -12.33 -11.41 -2.82
C HIS A 369 -12.73 -12.70 -2.09
N SER A 370 -13.60 -12.61 -1.08
CA SER A 370 -14.07 -13.76 -0.29
C SER A 370 -15.25 -14.52 -0.93
N SER A 371 -16.00 -13.87 -1.83
CA SER A 371 -17.16 -14.49 -2.50
C SER A 371 -16.81 -15.11 -3.86
N VAL A 372 -15.74 -14.64 -4.52
CA VAL A 372 -15.37 -15.10 -5.88
C VAL A 372 -14.51 -16.38 -5.88
N ASP A 373 -13.82 -16.69 -4.78
CA ASP A 373 -13.01 -17.91 -4.67
C ASP A 373 -13.02 -18.51 -3.26
N HIS A 374 -13.46 -19.77 -3.13
CA HIS A 374 -13.73 -20.45 -1.85
C HIS A 374 -12.67 -21.48 -1.43
N SER A 375 -11.50 -21.54 -2.08
CA SER A 375 -10.48 -22.53 -1.67
C SER A 375 -9.97 -22.25 -0.24
N GLU A 376 -9.99 -23.23 0.65
CA GLU A 376 -9.57 -23.11 2.06
C GLU A 376 -8.11 -22.61 2.22
N GLU A 377 -7.22 -22.95 1.28
CA GLU A 377 -5.82 -22.48 1.20
C GLU A 377 -5.71 -20.94 1.02
N LEU A 378 -6.80 -20.30 0.62
CA LEU A 378 -6.88 -18.86 0.35
C LEU A 378 -7.29 -18.04 1.57
N ALA A 379 -8.08 -18.60 2.48
CA ALA A 379 -8.56 -17.92 3.67
C ALA A 379 -7.42 -17.56 4.65
N GLU A 380 -6.27 -18.24 4.54
CA GLU A 380 -5.03 -17.87 5.23
C GLU A 380 -4.22 -16.81 4.46
N ASN A 381 -4.32 -16.79 3.13
CA ASN A 381 -3.59 -15.88 2.24
C ASN A 381 -4.28 -14.51 2.00
N THR A 382 -5.54 -14.34 2.39
CA THR A 382 -6.32 -13.10 2.18
C THR A 382 -6.56 -12.28 3.45
N ARG A 383 -5.99 -12.68 4.60
CA ARG A 383 -6.13 -11.90 5.84
C ARG A 383 -5.28 -10.62 5.80
N GLY A 384 -5.78 -9.58 6.47
CA GLY A 384 -5.06 -8.33 6.72
C GLY A 384 -4.56 -7.64 5.45
N LEU A 385 -3.24 -7.42 5.40
CA LEU A 385 -2.59 -6.63 4.35
C LEU A 385 -2.61 -7.33 2.98
N ALA A 386 -2.66 -8.67 2.94
CA ALA A 386 -2.69 -9.44 1.71
C ALA A 386 -4.04 -9.32 0.99
N GLY A 387 -5.17 -9.39 1.70
CA GLY A 387 -6.50 -9.15 1.13
C GLY A 387 -6.62 -7.74 0.53
N SER A 388 -6.04 -6.74 1.20
CA SER A 388 -5.98 -5.36 0.65
C SER A 388 -5.15 -5.25 -0.62
N ALA A 389 -4.10 -6.07 -0.76
CA ALA A 389 -3.30 -6.13 -1.99
C ALA A 389 -4.08 -6.78 -3.13
N VAL A 390 -4.90 -7.79 -2.83
CA VAL A 390 -5.83 -8.40 -3.80
C VAL A 390 -6.87 -7.39 -4.26
N ASP A 391 -7.54 -6.70 -3.31
CA ASP A 391 -8.49 -5.63 -3.62
C ASP A 391 -7.88 -4.54 -4.50
N TYR A 392 -6.63 -4.15 -4.19
CA TYR A 392 -5.90 -3.18 -4.98
C TYR A 392 -5.74 -3.62 -6.44
N MET A 393 -5.34 -4.87 -6.68
CA MET A 393 -5.12 -5.40 -8.02
C MET A 393 -6.43 -5.60 -8.78
N VAL A 394 -7.49 -6.11 -8.13
CA VAL A 394 -8.80 -6.26 -8.76
C VAL A 394 -9.36 -4.90 -9.16
N CYS A 395 -9.24 -3.89 -8.28
CA CYS A 395 -9.68 -2.53 -8.60
C CYS A 395 -8.79 -1.82 -9.64
N LEU A 396 -7.51 -2.19 -9.77
CA LEU A 396 -6.62 -1.68 -10.82
C LEU A 396 -7.04 -2.23 -12.19
N LEU A 397 -7.44 -3.49 -12.23
CA LEU A 397 -7.75 -4.21 -13.46
C LEU A 397 -9.22 -4.08 -13.88
N SER A 398 -10.13 -3.64 -13.03
CA SER A 398 -11.54 -3.42 -13.38
C SER A 398 -11.73 -2.44 -14.54
N ASP A 399 -12.85 -2.59 -15.26
CA ASP A 399 -13.17 -1.74 -16.42
C ASP A 399 -13.50 -0.31 -15.97
N ILE A 400 -14.22 -0.18 -14.85
CA ILE A 400 -14.57 1.10 -14.22
C ILE A 400 -14.23 1.03 -12.73
N PHE A 401 -13.53 2.05 -12.21
CA PHE A 401 -13.26 2.19 -10.77
C PHE A 401 -13.98 3.41 -10.19
N MET A 402 -14.56 3.26 -9.00
CA MET A 402 -15.19 4.36 -8.26
C MET A 402 -14.76 4.35 -6.79
N PRO A 403 -13.99 5.35 -6.33
CA PRO A 403 -13.76 5.55 -4.90
C PRO A 403 -14.91 6.34 -4.26
N THR A 404 -15.31 5.98 -3.05
CA THR A 404 -16.36 6.73 -2.31
C THR A 404 -15.80 7.79 -1.36
N TYR A 405 -14.49 7.75 -1.13
CA TYR A 405 -13.75 8.75 -0.37
C TYR A 405 -12.34 8.92 -0.95
N ASP A 406 -12.01 10.14 -1.35
CA ASP A 406 -10.78 10.55 -2.01
C ASP A 406 -9.89 11.46 -1.13
N GLY A 407 -10.09 11.43 0.18
CA GLY A 407 -9.24 12.20 1.08
C GLY A 407 -7.78 11.74 1.04
N PRO A 408 -6.84 12.60 1.47
CA PRO A 408 -5.41 12.32 1.40
C PRO A 408 -5.07 11.03 2.15
N SER A 409 -4.15 10.23 1.58
CA SER A 409 -3.65 8.98 2.18
C SER A 409 -4.65 7.81 2.20
N ASN A 410 -5.74 7.89 1.43
CA ASN A 410 -6.68 6.78 1.31
C ASN A 410 -6.29 5.79 0.20
N PHE A 411 -6.88 4.60 0.24
CA PHE A 411 -6.63 3.54 -0.73
C PHE A 411 -6.81 4.04 -2.19
N ALA A 412 -7.81 4.87 -2.43
CA ALA A 412 -8.11 5.42 -3.74
C ALA A 412 -6.92 6.14 -4.40
N ASN A 413 -6.11 6.90 -3.67
CA ASN A 413 -5.15 7.84 -4.27
C ASN A 413 -4.08 7.13 -5.11
N ASN A 414 -3.36 6.16 -4.53
CA ASN A 414 -2.36 5.41 -5.28
C ASN A 414 -2.97 4.61 -6.42
N LEU A 415 -4.21 4.13 -6.25
CA LEU A 415 -4.89 3.35 -7.27
C LEU A 415 -5.31 4.24 -8.46
N LEU A 416 -5.76 5.46 -8.22
CA LEU A 416 -6.05 6.46 -9.26
C LEU A 416 -4.81 6.75 -10.09
N GLY A 417 -3.68 7.04 -9.45
CA GLY A 417 -2.42 7.29 -10.18
C GLY A 417 -1.92 6.04 -10.92
N HIS A 418 -2.15 4.85 -10.39
CA HIS A 418 -1.78 3.60 -11.05
C HIS A 418 -2.67 3.28 -12.25
N ARG A 419 -3.99 3.53 -12.16
CA ARG A 419 -4.93 3.44 -13.29
C ARG A 419 -4.63 4.49 -14.37
N LEU A 420 -4.20 5.70 -13.96
CA LEU A 420 -3.68 6.72 -14.86
C LEU A 420 -2.44 6.18 -15.61
N TYR A 421 -1.47 5.65 -14.87
CA TYR A 421 -0.24 5.07 -15.42
C TYR A 421 -0.49 3.90 -16.39
N TYR A 422 -1.42 3.00 -16.07
CA TYR A 422 -1.79 1.84 -16.90
C TYR A 422 -2.86 2.19 -17.96
N GLY A 423 -2.60 3.24 -18.74
CA GLY A 423 -3.40 3.57 -19.93
C GLY A 423 -4.67 4.38 -19.67
N PHE A 424 -4.68 5.20 -18.61
CA PHE A 424 -5.78 6.14 -18.32
C PHE A 424 -7.14 5.44 -18.16
N ARG A 425 -7.19 4.36 -17.38
CA ARG A 425 -8.40 3.56 -17.22
C ARG A 425 -9.56 4.37 -16.62
N THR A 426 -10.78 4.08 -17.10
CA THR A 426 -11.98 4.81 -16.71
C THR A 426 -12.18 4.80 -15.19
N THR A 427 -12.34 5.99 -14.62
CA THR A 427 -12.55 6.19 -13.17
C THR A 427 -13.68 7.19 -12.95
N ILE A 428 -14.69 6.84 -12.17
CA ILE A 428 -15.75 7.76 -11.75
C ILE A 428 -15.38 8.34 -10.39
N ARG A 429 -15.08 9.64 -10.30
CA ARG A 429 -14.77 10.32 -9.04
C ARG A 429 -15.90 11.27 -8.62
N PRO A 430 -16.76 10.90 -7.65
CA PRO A 430 -17.82 11.77 -7.18
C PRO A 430 -17.27 13.07 -6.56
N ASP A 431 -17.74 14.22 -7.04
CA ASP A 431 -17.52 15.50 -6.35
C ASP A 431 -18.47 15.60 -5.17
N ARG A 432 -18.03 15.07 -4.03
CA ARG A 432 -18.83 15.03 -2.79
C ARG A 432 -19.27 16.41 -2.32
N LYS A 433 -18.50 17.45 -2.59
CA LYS A 433 -18.86 18.83 -2.22
C LYS A 433 -19.97 19.35 -3.12
N ALA A 434 -19.88 19.13 -4.42
CA ALA A 434 -20.92 19.53 -5.36
C ALA A 434 -22.20 18.67 -5.26
N LEU A 435 -22.08 17.41 -4.84
CA LEU A 435 -23.21 16.50 -4.60
C LEU A 435 -23.93 16.75 -3.27
N ALA A 436 -23.25 17.29 -2.25
CA ALA A 436 -23.81 17.53 -0.92
C ALA A 436 -25.18 18.27 -0.93
N PRO A 437 -25.36 19.42 -1.62
CA PRO A 437 -26.66 20.10 -1.62
C PRO A 437 -27.77 19.26 -2.25
N ILE A 438 -27.47 18.44 -3.25
CA ILE A 438 -28.46 17.58 -3.92
C ILE A 438 -28.97 16.50 -2.95
N PHE A 439 -28.08 15.91 -2.17
CA PHE A 439 -28.47 14.92 -1.16
C PHE A 439 -29.19 15.55 0.03
N ILE A 440 -28.79 16.74 0.48
CA ILE A 440 -29.50 17.48 1.52
C ILE A 440 -30.92 17.82 1.06
N ASP A 441 -31.10 18.25 -0.19
CA ASP A 441 -32.42 18.51 -0.76
C ASP A 441 -33.28 17.25 -0.78
N ARG A 442 -32.68 16.13 -1.18
CA ARG A 442 -33.31 14.81 -1.17
C ARG A 442 -33.77 14.39 0.23
N GLU A 443 -32.93 14.55 1.25
CA GLU A 443 -33.26 14.26 2.65
C GLU A 443 -34.43 15.11 3.16
N ASN A 444 -34.54 16.36 2.68
CA ASN A 444 -35.65 17.25 2.98
C ASN A 444 -36.90 17.01 2.10
N GLY A 445 -36.96 15.89 1.37
CA GLY A 445 -38.11 15.50 0.55
C GLY A 445 -38.18 16.16 -0.84
N ARG A 446 -37.17 16.94 -1.25
CA ARG A 446 -37.12 17.57 -2.58
C ARG A 446 -36.48 16.62 -3.60
N MET A 447 -37.34 15.86 -4.30
CA MET A 447 -36.92 14.79 -5.21
C MET A 447 -36.90 15.18 -6.70
N ALA A 448 -37.56 16.27 -7.07
CA ALA A 448 -37.74 16.67 -8.46
C ALA A 448 -36.38 16.97 -9.12
N GLY A 449 -36.11 16.33 -10.26
CA GLY A 449 -34.86 16.56 -11.02
C GLY A 449 -33.58 15.98 -10.40
N PHE A 450 -33.69 15.12 -9.37
CA PHE A 450 -32.53 14.55 -8.66
C PHE A 450 -31.50 13.93 -9.63
N ASP A 451 -31.94 13.01 -10.50
CA ASP A 451 -31.06 12.32 -11.44
C ASP A 451 -30.33 13.29 -12.39
N GLU A 452 -31.03 14.32 -12.87
CA GLU A 452 -30.46 15.34 -13.74
C GLU A 452 -29.42 16.20 -13.01
N ALA A 453 -29.71 16.60 -11.77
CA ALA A 453 -28.79 17.34 -10.93
C ALA A 453 -27.51 16.55 -10.66
N VAL A 454 -27.63 15.26 -10.31
CA VAL A 454 -26.48 14.37 -10.10
C VAL A 454 -25.66 14.24 -11.39
N ARG A 455 -26.32 13.96 -12.53
CA ARG A 455 -25.62 13.87 -13.84
C ARG A 455 -24.86 15.15 -14.18
N LYS A 456 -25.45 16.32 -13.95
CA LYS A 456 -24.83 17.63 -14.21
C LYS A 456 -23.58 17.86 -13.38
N VAL A 457 -23.55 17.38 -12.13
CA VAL A 457 -22.34 17.43 -11.29
C VAL A 457 -21.30 16.44 -11.81
N MET A 458 -21.69 15.19 -12.05
CA MET A 458 -20.76 14.15 -12.49
C MET A 458 -20.14 14.42 -13.87
N LEU A 459 -20.86 15.07 -14.79
CA LEU A 459 -20.35 15.49 -16.10
C LEU A 459 -19.18 16.48 -16.04
N LYS A 460 -19.01 17.19 -14.91
CA LYS A 460 -17.89 18.11 -14.71
C LYS A 460 -16.64 17.41 -14.17
N THR A 461 -16.76 16.14 -13.82
CA THR A 461 -15.65 15.36 -13.25
C THR A 461 -14.83 14.72 -14.37
N ASN A 462 -13.53 14.55 -14.13
CA ASN A 462 -12.66 13.82 -15.04
C ASN A 462 -12.87 12.31 -14.86
N PHE A 463 -12.96 11.58 -15.98
CA PHE A 463 -13.16 10.12 -16.01
C PHE A 463 -11.85 9.31 -16.08
N GLY A 464 -10.73 9.89 -15.66
CA GLY A 464 -9.40 9.23 -15.64
C GLY A 464 -8.43 9.74 -16.70
N GLU A 465 -8.77 10.80 -17.41
CA GLU A 465 -7.90 11.44 -18.40
C GLU A 465 -6.70 12.15 -17.73
N PRO A 466 -5.57 12.27 -18.44
CA PRO A 466 -4.46 13.13 -18.01
C PRO A 466 -4.95 14.55 -17.75
N HIS A 467 -4.51 15.13 -16.65
CA HIS A 467 -4.77 16.52 -16.32
C HIS A 467 -3.60 17.10 -15.56
N GLN A 468 -3.47 18.43 -15.61
CA GLN A 468 -2.43 19.11 -14.85
C GLN A 468 -2.71 18.96 -13.35
N ARG A 469 -1.72 18.46 -12.61
CA ARG A 469 -1.78 18.37 -11.15
C ARG A 469 -1.86 19.76 -10.55
N VAL A 470 -2.83 19.98 -9.66
CA VAL A 470 -3.03 21.25 -8.93
C VAL A 470 -2.96 20.99 -7.44
N SER A 471 -2.09 21.73 -6.74
CA SER A 471 -1.94 21.61 -5.28
C SER A 471 -3.31 21.78 -4.58
N PRO A 472 -3.68 20.90 -3.63
CA PRO A 472 -2.84 19.91 -2.94
C PRO A 472 -2.94 18.47 -3.48
N GLU A 473 -3.23 18.27 -4.78
CA GLU A 473 -3.22 16.92 -5.38
C GLU A 473 -1.83 16.28 -5.28
N SER A 474 -1.78 15.02 -4.82
CA SER A 474 -0.52 14.28 -4.63
C SER A 474 0.01 13.74 -5.95
N PHE A 475 1.34 13.65 -6.05
CA PHE A 475 2.04 12.96 -7.12
C PHE A 475 1.54 11.52 -7.32
N TYR A 476 1.21 10.82 -6.23
CA TYR A 476 0.74 9.42 -6.29
C TYR A 476 -0.72 9.29 -6.76
N THR A 477 -1.50 10.38 -6.70
CA THR A 477 -2.85 10.44 -7.27
C THR A 477 -2.79 10.78 -8.76
N ASN A 478 -1.89 11.69 -9.14
CA ASN A 478 -1.72 12.15 -10.51
C ASN A 478 -0.22 12.31 -10.80
N SER A 479 0.36 11.30 -11.42
CA SER A 479 1.79 11.25 -11.71
C SER A 479 2.16 11.82 -13.08
N TRP A 480 1.20 12.51 -13.72
CA TRP A 480 1.39 13.23 -14.96
C TRP A 480 1.97 14.64 -14.70
N PRO A 481 2.93 15.12 -15.51
CA PRO A 481 3.51 14.44 -16.67
C PRO A 481 4.74 13.58 -16.36
N GLU A 482 5.26 13.57 -15.13
CA GLU A 482 6.63 13.12 -14.84
C GLU A 482 6.87 11.62 -15.08
N CYS A 483 5.83 10.80 -14.98
CA CYS A 483 5.93 9.36 -15.25
C CYS A 483 5.76 8.97 -16.72
N PHE A 484 5.54 9.94 -17.60
CA PHE A 484 5.27 9.72 -19.01
C PHE A 484 6.31 10.45 -19.85
N CYS A 485 6.76 9.78 -20.91
CA CYS A 485 7.55 10.49 -21.90
C CYS A 485 6.64 11.37 -22.76
N GLN A 486 7.23 12.39 -23.38
CA GLN A 486 6.56 13.37 -24.22
C GLN A 486 7.00 13.15 -25.67
N THR A 487 6.03 13.16 -26.59
CA THR A 487 6.29 13.07 -28.04
C THR A 487 6.92 14.35 -28.59
N SER A 488 6.60 15.50 -28.00
CA SER A 488 7.17 16.82 -28.35
C SER A 488 7.64 17.54 -27.09
N PRO A 489 8.75 17.09 -26.48
CA PRO A 489 9.20 17.63 -25.22
C PRO A 489 9.85 19.00 -25.36
N LYS A 490 9.72 19.83 -24.32
CA LYS A 490 10.58 21.03 -24.17
C LYS A 490 12.01 20.66 -23.77
N ASN A 491 12.19 19.59 -22.99
CA ASN A 491 13.48 19.08 -22.55
C ASN A 491 13.77 17.74 -23.25
N PRO A 492 14.90 17.58 -23.97
CA PRO A 492 15.23 16.33 -24.66
C PRO A 492 15.16 15.06 -23.80
N THR A 493 15.38 15.17 -22.48
CA THR A 493 15.29 14.05 -21.54
C THR A 493 13.87 13.56 -21.27
N ASP A 494 12.85 14.32 -21.69
CA ASP A 494 11.45 13.89 -21.62
C ASP A 494 11.03 13.15 -22.91
N LYS A 495 11.87 13.07 -23.95
CA LYS A 495 11.47 12.53 -25.25
C LYS A 495 11.15 11.04 -25.17
N CYS A 496 10.04 10.65 -25.76
CA CYS A 496 9.71 9.23 -25.92
C CYS A 496 10.78 8.47 -26.70
N PRO A 497 11.18 7.28 -26.24
CA PRO A 497 12.07 6.43 -27.00
C PRO A 497 11.46 6.12 -28.37
N PRO A 498 12.28 6.06 -29.44
CA PRO A 498 11.79 5.86 -30.80
C PRO A 498 11.21 4.47 -31.07
N ASN A 499 11.42 3.48 -30.17
CA ASN A 499 10.96 2.10 -30.29
C ASN A 499 10.24 1.63 -29.01
N ASP A 500 9.37 0.63 -29.17
CA ASP A 500 8.58 -0.03 -28.11
C ASP A 500 9.44 -0.40 -26.89
N VAL A 501 9.31 0.43 -25.85
CA VAL A 501 10.18 0.43 -24.65
C VAL A 501 10.14 -0.91 -23.91
N LEU A 502 9.02 -1.63 -24.00
CA LEU A 502 8.86 -2.93 -23.36
C LEU A 502 9.77 -3.98 -23.99
N ASN A 503 9.94 -3.98 -25.31
CA ASN A 503 10.87 -4.90 -25.98
C ASN A 503 12.32 -4.58 -25.65
N VAL A 504 12.68 -3.30 -25.52
CA VAL A 504 14.05 -2.91 -25.12
C VAL A 504 14.34 -3.31 -23.68
N LEU A 505 13.42 -3.03 -22.74
CA LEU A 505 13.59 -3.37 -21.33
C LEU A 505 13.60 -4.89 -21.11
N HIS A 506 12.76 -5.64 -21.83
CA HIS A 506 12.75 -7.10 -21.79
C HIS A 506 14.08 -7.68 -22.33
N ASN A 507 14.53 -7.20 -23.50
CA ASN A 507 15.80 -7.62 -24.09
C ASN A 507 17.02 -7.25 -23.22
N GLU A 508 17.00 -6.10 -22.54
CA GLU A 508 18.09 -5.71 -21.62
C GLU A 508 18.07 -6.52 -20.31
N LEU A 509 16.88 -6.87 -19.80
CA LEU A 509 16.75 -7.75 -18.64
C LEU A 509 17.16 -9.19 -18.97
N GLU A 510 16.82 -9.70 -20.15
CA GLU A 510 17.27 -11.01 -20.63
C GLU A 510 18.78 -11.04 -20.86
N LYS A 511 19.37 -10.00 -21.47
CA LYS A 511 20.83 -9.88 -21.62
C LYS A 511 21.55 -9.84 -20.26
N ALA A 512 21.01 -9.13 -19.29
CA ALA A 512 21.58 -9.09 -17.94
C ALA A 512 21.46 -10.45 -17.20
N ALA A 513 20.45 -11.26 -17.53
CA ALA A 513 20.29 -12.61 -17.00
C ALA A 513 21.23 -13.62 -17.68
N THR A 514 21.59 -13.41 -18.95
CA THR A 514 22.59 -14.26 -19.64
C THR A 514 24.02 -13.97 -19.20
N ASP A 515 24.37 -12.70 -18.95
CA ASP A 515 25.74 -12.31 -18.56
C ASP A 515 26.12 -12.79 -17.14
N THR A 516 25.12 -13.04 -16.28
CA THR A 516 25.32 -13.63 -14.94
C THR A 516 25.52 -15.13 -14.96
N ASN A 517 25.09 -15.82 -16.03
CA ASN A 517 25.35 -17.26 -16.22
C ASN A 517 26.71 -17.53 -16.89
N SER A 518 27.25 -16.59 -17.66
CA SER A 518 28.57 -16.72 -18.31
C SER A 518 29.76 -16.37 -17.42
N THR A 519 29.54 -15.85 -16.21
CA THR A 519 30.60 -15.53 -15.23
C THR A 519 30.79 -16.59 -14.14
N ASN A 520 30.00 -17.68 -14.19
CA ASN A 520 30.11 -18.83 -13.30
C ASN A 520 30.42 -20.16 -14.05
N ALA A 521 31.01 -20.07 -15.24
CA ALA A 521 31.46 -21.23 -16.02
C ALA A 521 33.00 -21.31 -16.07
#